data_AF-A0A9X3NEY1-F1
#
_entry.id   AF-A0A9X3NEY1-F1
#
_cell.length_a   1.000
_cell.length_b   1.000
_cell.length_c   1.000
_cell.angle_alpha   90.00
_cell.angle_beta   90.00
_cell.angle_gamma   90.00
#
_symmetry.space_group_name_H-M   'P 1'
#
loop_
_entity.id
_entity.type
_entity.pdbx_description
1 polymer ?
#
loop_
_entity_poly.entity_id
_entity_poly.type
_entity_poly.pdbx_seq_one_letter_code
_entity_poly.pdbx_strand_id
1 'polypeptide(L)'
;MSGSFCRHNRPTSKCSICSRELDEKLRNQAPIKYVTVRKPGTKPEPRSRAASGSSSSSSSSRGSSSTNRVVTRKLVRAADDGYRNPLVQGMKATADAERLAGALTQAVQRLQPPGPHPVIAEIADLNDATWLAFLIALAPELEEALTAAQPRWADKDISALPEAKQKAANAYLAWVERAGSQEAAIMGEDSWTPARRFDRVFERLALSGFGRTARYELLTTLGSAGRYPLDAQSPQFVEDDATTLAAKRLFVSGDRTLLERRAREFAEAADLPIAALDHGLKVWATPGEHVDLTADPLPGVASALRIG
;
A
#
# COMPACT_ATOMS: atom_id res chain seq x y z
N MET A 1 -16.44 -30.72 28.22
CA MET A 1 -17.25 -30.07 27.17
C MET A 1 -16.31 -29.50 26.12
N SER A 2 -16.11 -30.23 25.03
CA SER A 2 -15.20 -29.83 23.95
C SER A 2 -15.82 -28.68 23.16
N GLY A 3 -15.33 -27.45 23.37
CA GLY A 3 -15.78 -26.30 22.59
C GLY A 3 -15.32 -26.45 21.14
N SER A 4 -16.25 -26.45 20.20
CA SER A 4 -15.92 -26.44 18.77
C SER A 4 -15.18 -25.13 18.43
N PHE A 5 -14.08 -25.25 17.70
CA PHE A 5 -13.39 -24.13 17.07
C PHE A 5 -14.00 -23.86 15.71
N CYS A 6 -14.20 -22.59 15.36
CA CYS A 6 -14.71 -22.20 14.05
C CYS A 6 -13.58 -22.18 13.00
N ARG A 7 -13.94 -22.00 11.73
CA ARG A 7 -12.99 -21.84 10.60
C ARG A 7 -12.04 -20.64 10.73
N HIS A 8 -12.31 -19.71 11.65
CA HIS A 8 -11.42 -18.58 11.99
C HIS A 8 -10.43 -18.90 13.13
N ASN A 9 -10.26 -20.19 13.46
CA ASN A 9 -9.35 -20.71 14.47
C ASN A 9 -9.53 -20.07 15.87
N ARG A 10 -10.78 -19.79 16.25
CA ARG A 10 -11.18 -19.31 17.57
C ARG A 10 -12.32 -20.16 18.13
N PRO A 11 -12.49 -20.25 19.46
CA PRO A 11 -13.68 -20.86 20.05
C PRO A 11 -14.93 -20.17 19.51
N THR A 12 -15.94 -20.94 19.10
CA THR A 12 -17.13 -20.39 18.40
C THR A 12 -17.82 -19.27 19.21
N SER A 13 -17.79 -19.35 20.54
CA SER A 13 -18.32 -18.34 21.47
C SER A 13 -17.52 -17.04 21.58
N LYS A 14 -16.27 -17.00 21.08
CA LYS A 14 -15.36 -15.83 21.17
C LYS A 14 -14.98 -15.25 19.81
N CYS A 15 -15.52 -15.77 18.71
CA CYS A 15 -15.27 -15.24 17.38
C CYS A 15 -16.33 -14.16 17.06
N SER A 16 -15.91 -12.90 16.92
CA SER A 16 -16.81 -11.78 16.61
C SER A 16 -17.58 -11.90 15.29
N ILE A 17 -17.06 -12.70 14.35
CA ILE A 17 -17.69 -13.00 13.07
C ILE A 17 -18.79 -14.05 13.26
N CYS A 18 -18.44 -15.21 13.83
CA CYS A 18 -19.39 -16.30 14.02
C CYS A 18 -20.47 -15.97 15.07
N SER A 19 -20.15 -15.18 16.10
CA SER A 19 -21.14 -14.75 17.10
C SER A 19 -22.21 -13.86 16.47
N ARG A 20 -21.81 -12.97 15.57
CA ARG A 20 -22.72 -12.05 14.88
C ARG A 20 -23.64 -12.80 13.90
N GLU A 21 -23.10 -13.76 13.14
CA GLU A 21 -23.91 -14.64 12.27
C GLU A 21 -24.90 -15.50 13.06
N LEU A 22 -24.50 -15.96 14.25
CA LEU A 22 -25.36 -16.74 15.14
C LEU A 22 -26.48 -15.88 15.74
N ASP A 23 -26.17 -14.66 16.17
CA ASP A 23 -27.17 -13.69 16.65
C ASP A 23 -28.18 -13.32 15.55
N GLU A 24 -27.72 -13.17 14.31
CA GLU A 24 -28.58 -12.86 13.16
C GLU A 24 -29.50 -14.05 12.82
N LYS A 25 -28.99 -15.28 12.87
CA LYS A 25 -29.82 -16.49 12.75
C LYS A 25 -30.85 -16.62 13.87
N LEU A 26 -30.47 -16.34 15.11
CA LEU A 26 -31.40 -16.38 16.25
C LEU A 26 -32.47 -15.30 16.16
N ARG A 27 -32.12 -14.10 15.66
CA ARG A 27 -33.11 -13.05 15.38
C ARG A 27 -34.08 -13.43 14.28
N ASN A 28 -33.61 -14.09 13.23
CA ASN A 28 -34.46 -14.56 12.12
C ASN A 28 -35.33 -15.78 12.51
N GLN A 29 -34.92 -16.54 13.53
CA GLN A 29 -35.71 -17.66 14.09
C GLN A 29 -36.64 -17.23 15.23
N ALA A 30 -36.55 -15.99 15.71
CA ALA A 30 -37.45 -15.50 16.74
C ALA A 30 -38.87 -15.39 16.15
N PRO A 31 -39.90 -15.95 16.80
CA PRO A 31 -41.27 -15.84 16.33
C PRO A 31 -41.69 -14.37 16.29
N ILE A 32 -42.34 -13.98 15.19
CA ILE A 32 -42.85 -12.63 14.94
C ILE A 32 -43.75 -12.24 16.11
N LYS A 33 -43.27 -11.35 16.99
CA LYS A 33 -44.12 -10.70 17.99
C LYS A 33 -45.05 -9.77 17.23
N TYR A 34 -46.32 -10.16 17.13
CA TYR A 34 -47.40 -9.32 16.62
C TYR A 34 -47.35 -7.98 17.36
N VAL A 35 -47.02 -6.92 16.62
CA VAL A 35 -47.02 -5.56 17.13
C VAL A 35 -48.48 -5.18 17.38
N THR A 36 -48.87 -5.11 18.65
CA THR A 36 -50.17 -4.54 19.03
C THR A 36 -50.22 -3.09 18.56
N VAL A 37 -51.17 -2.81 17.67
CA VAL A 37 -51.47 -1.48 17.12
C VAL A 37 -51.68 -0.49 18.27
N ARG A 38 -50.83 0.56 18.33
CA ARG A 38 -51.01 1.68 19.25
C ARG A 38 -52.23 2.49 18.85
N LYS A 39 -53.14 2.72 19.81
CA LYS A 39 -54.27 3.64 19.72
C LYS A 39 -53.81 5.06 19.32
N PRO A 40 -54.47 5.72 18.36
CA PRO A 40 -54.18 7.11 18.02
C PRO A 40 -54.77 8.03 19.11
N GLY A 41 -53.97 8.96 19.65
CA GLY A 41 -54.51 9.98 20.54
C GLY A 41 -53.60 10.60 21.60
N THR A 42 -52.29 10.33 21.63
CA THR A 42 -51.41 10.92 22.66
C THR A 42 -50.30 11.75 22.02
N LYS A 43 -50.44 13.08 22.12
CA LYS A 43 -49.41 14.06 21.71
C LYS A 43 -48.27 14.06 22.75
N PRO A 44 -47.00 14.02 22.35
CA PRO A 44 -45.90 14.29 23.27
C PRO A 44 -45.62 15.80 23.36
N GLU A 45 -45.51 16.31 24.59
CA GLU A 45 -45.07 17.67 24.89
C GLU A 45 -43.56 17.87 24.60
N PRO A 46 -43.14 19.06 24.14
CA PRO A 46 -41.73 19.38 23.94
C PRO A 46 -41.08 19.86 25.25
N ARG A 47 -40.01 19.18 25.68
CA ARG A 47 -39.12 19.65 26.74
C ARG A 47 -38.16 20.71 26.19
N SER A 48 -38.36 21.95 26.62
CA SER A 48 -37.40 23.05 26.53
C SER A 48 -36.25 22.85 27.53
N ARG A 49 -35.00 23.04 27.08
CA ARG A 49 -33.87 23.33 27.99
C ARG A 49 -33.03 24.47 27.43
N ALA A 50 -32.73 25.37 28.36
CA ALA A 50 -32.25 26.72 28.22
C ALA A 50 -30.87 26.86 27.55
N ALA A 51 -30.72 28.00 26.87
CA ALA A 51 -29.46 28.62 26.56
C ALA A 51 -28.92 29.36 27.79
N SER A 52 -27.64 29.20 28.07
CA SER A 52 -26.87 30.08 28.95
C SER A 52 -25.53 30.35 28.27
N GLY A 53 -25.37 31.57 27.78
CA GLY A 53 -24.09 32.11 27.35
C GLY A 53 -23.27 32.57 28.55
N SER A 54 -21.97 32.35 28.49
CA SER A 54 -20.98 33.07 29.30
C SER A 54 -19.70 33.22 28.48
N SER A 55 -19.45 34.46 28.08
CA SER A 55 -18.19 34.96 27.53
C SER A 55 -17.14 35.10 28.64
N SER A 56 -15.93 34.61 28.41
CA SER A 56 -14.72 35.14 29.06
C SER A 56 -13.49 34.92 28.17
N SER A 57 -12.86 36.04 27.84
CA SER A 57 -11.56 36.19 27.18
C SER A 57 -10.38 35.79 28.07
N SER A 58 -9.30 35.35 27.43
CA SER A 58 -7.88 35.75 27.63
C SER A 58 -6.84 34.62 27.84
N SER A 59 -5.74 34.82 27.09
CA SER A 59 -4.34 34.43 27.33
C SER A 59 -3.93 32.95 27.50
N SER A 60 -3.21 32.47 26.48
CA SER A 60 -1.90 31.83 26.55
C SER A 60 -1.47 31.11 27.84
N SER A 61 -1.23 29.80 27.77
CA SER A 61 0.08 29.21 28.10
C SER A 61 0.15 27.73 27.70
N ARG A 62 1.40 27.32 27.47
CA ARG A 62 1.89 26.03 27.02
C ARG A 62 1.39 24.87 27.87
N GLY A 63 0.89 23.82 27.22
CA GLY A 63 0.51 22.56 27.86
C GLY A 63 0.69 21.39 26.91
N SER A 64 1.90 20.84 26.88
CA SER A 64 2.23 19.54 26.29
C SER A 64 1.36 18.45 26.95
N SER A 65 0.37 17.97 26.20
CA SER A 65 -0.34 16.72 26.51
C SER A 65 -0.65 16.04 25.18
N SER A 66 0.25 15.12 24.82
CA SER A 66 0.12 14.21 23.67
C SER A 66 -1.10 13.32 23.90
N THR A 67 -2.25 13.82 23.45
CA THR A 67 -3.42 12.99 23.21
C THR A 67 -3.25 12.41 21.82
N ASN A 68 -3.20 11.07 21.74
CA ASN A 68 -3.27 10.32 20.48
C ASN A 68 -4.57 10.69 19.75
N ARG A 69 -4.52 11.79 19.00
CA ARG A 69 -5.64 12.28 18.21
C ARG A 69 -5.76 11.34 17.03
N VAL A 70 -6.78 10.49 17.06
CA VAL A 70 -7.14 9.62 15.93
C VAL A 70 -7.47 10.53 14.74
N VAL A 71 -6.54 10.67 13.81
CA VAL A 71 -6.76 11.39 12.55
C VAL A 71 -7.50 10.45 11.62
N THR A 72 -8.79 10.67 11.41
CA THR A 72 -9.56 9.93 10.41
C THR A 72 -9.34 10.61 9.05
N ARG A 73 -8.60 9.95 8.15
CA ARG A 73 -8.50 10.40 6.77
C ARG A 73 -9.78 9.97 6.05
N LYS A 74 -10.59 10.93 5.58
CA LYS A 74 -11.77 10.65 4.77
C LYS A 74 -11.29 10.13 3.42
N LEU A 75 -11.47 8.83 3.18
CA LEU A 75 -11.19 8.21 1.89
C LEU A 75 -12.40 8.36 0.99
N VAL A 76 -12.17 8.72 -0.26
CA VAL A 76 -13.19 8.68 -1.30
C VAL A 76 -13.32 7.22 -1.73
N ARG A 77 -14.47 6.60 -1.47
CA ARG A 77 -14.83 5.27 -1.95
C ARG A 77 -16.13 5.36 -2.71
N ALA A 78 -16.30 4.51 -3.70
CA ALA A 78 -17.60 4.31 -4.32
C ALA A 78 -18.61 3.75 -3.29
N ALA A 79 -19.89 3.96 -3.56
CA ALA A 79 -20.96 3.41 -2.74
C ALA A 79 -20.96 1.86 -2.84
N ASP A 80 -21.29 1.17 -1.75
CA ASP A 80 -21.46 -0.29 -1.76
C ASP A 80 -22.63 -0.64 -2.68
N ASP A 81 -22.33 -1.31 -3.78
CA ASP A 81 -23.29 -1.78 -4.79
C ASP A 81 -23.55 -3.30 -4.67
N GLY A 82 -23.05 -3.92 -3.61
CA GLY A 82 -23.14 -5.35 -3.39
C GLY A 82 -22.00 -6.17 -3.99
N TYR A 83 -21.00 -5.55 -4.65
CA TYR A 83 -19.83 -6.26 -5.17
C TYR A 83 -19.10 -7.04 -4.08
N ARG A 84 -18.81 -8.33 -4.30
CA ARG A 84 -18.05 -9.18 -3.37
C ARG A 84 -17.09 -10.08 -4.14
N ASN A 85 -15.87 -10.19 -3.64
CA ASN A 85 -14.85 -11.06 -4.24
C ASN A 85 -14.05 -11.79 -3.13
N PRO A 86 -13.87 -13.12 -3.24
CA PRO A 86 -13.21 -13.91 -2.19
C PRO A 86 -11.72 -13.62 -2.03
N LEU A 87 -11.04 -13.15 -3.07
CA LEU A 87 -9.61 -12.80 -3.06
C LEU A 87 -9.37 -11.41 -2.45
N VAL A 88 -10.34 -10.51 -2.56
CA VAL A 88 -10.26 -9.11 -2.14
C VAL A 88 -11.46 -8.72 -1.28
N GLN A 89 -11.57 -9.38 -0.14
CA GLN A 89 -12.72 -9.37 0.79
C GLN A 89 -13.13 -7.99 1.30
N GLY A 90 -12.22 -7.02 1.26
CA GLY A 90 -12.47 -5.66 1.71
C GLY A 90 -13.08 -4.74 0.66
N MET A 91 -13.17 -5.21 -0.59
CA MET A 91 -13.79 -4.49 -1.69
C MET A 91 -15.31 -4.68 -1.69
N LYS A 92 -16.03 -3.58 -1.88
CA LYS A 92 -17.49 -3.53 -1.74
C LYS A 92 -18.23 -2.85 -2.89
N ALA A 93 -17.49 -2.25 -3.81
CA ALA A 93 -18.04 -1.48 -4.91
C ALA A 93 -17.38 -1.92 -6.22
N THR A 94 -18.17 -2.08 -7.28
CA THR A 94 -17.67 -2.43 -8.63
C THR A 94 -16.74 -1.34 -9.15
N ALA A 95 -17.05 -0.06 -8.95
CA ALA A 95 -16.19 1.04 -9.37
C ALA A 95 -14.81 1.04 -8.67
N ASP A 96 -14.74 0.60 -7.40
CA ASP A 96 -13.44 0.44 -6.71
C ASP A 96 -12.64 -0.74 -7.32
N ALA A 97 -13.33 -1.79 -7.80
CA ALA A 97 -12.74 -2.95 -8.47
C ALA A 97 -12.21 -2.61 -9.86
N GLU A 98 -12.98 -1.89 -10.67
CA GLU A 98 -12.55 -1.37 -11.97
C GLU A 98 -11.33 -0.45 -11.82
N ARG A 99 -11.36 0.44 -10.82
CA ARG A 99 -10.19 1.30 -10.54
C ARG A 99 -8.96 0.50 -10.08
N LEU A 100 -9.14 -0.56 -9.29
CA LEU A 100 -8.03 -1.43 -8.93
C LEU A 100 -7.48 -2.14 -10.18
N ALA A 101 -8.35 -2.61 -11.07
CA ALA A 101 -7.94 -3.29 -12.29
C ALA A 101 -7.14 -2.39 -13.24
N GLY A 102 -7.60 -1.15 -13.44
CA GLY A 102 -6.86 -0.15 -14.20
C GLY A 102 -5.49 0.13 -13.58
N ALA A 103 -5.42 0.33 -12.26
CA ALA A 103 -4.15 0.58 -11.57
C ALA A 103 -3.16 -0.59 -11.68
N LEU A 104 -3.64 -1.83 -11.59
CA LEU A 104 -2.80 -3.03 -11.75
C LEU A 104 -2.33 -3.19 -13.20
N THR A 105 -3.21 -2.93 -14.18
CA THR A 105 -2.88 -2.98 -15.60
C THR A 105 -1.80 -1.96 -15.96
N GLN A 106 -1.96 -0.71 -15.50
CA GLN A 106 -0.95 0.33 -15.66
C GLN A 106 0.38 -0.03 -14.97
N ALA A 107 0.32 -0.64 -13.79
CA ALA A 107 1.51 -1.08 -13.07
C ALA A 107 2.29 -2.17 -13.83
N VAL A 108 1.61 -3.11 -14.49
CA VAL A 108 2.27 -4.10 -15.36
C VAL A 108 2.93 -3.42 -16.54
N GLN A 109 2.22 -2.50 -17.21
CA GLN A 109 2.77 -1.74 -18.35
C GLN A 109 4.00 -0.92 -17.95
N ARG A 110 3.95 -0.25 -16.78
CA ARG A 110 5.06 0.52 -16.21
C ARG A 110 6.33 -0.32 -16.00
N LEU A 111 6.19 -1.61 -15.71
CA LEU A 111 7.32 -2.51 -15.44
C LEU A 111 7.85 -3.23 -16.69
N GLN A 112 7.17 -3.14 -17.83
CA GLN A 112 7.72 -3.68 -19.07
C GLN A 112 9.01 -2.93 -19.43
N PRO A 113 10.08 -3.62 -19.86
CA PRO A 113 11.31 -2.97 -20.29
C PRO A 113 11.02 -1.85 -21.30
N PRO A 114 11.65 -0.66 -21.16
CA PRO A 114 12.80 -0.34 -20.29
C PRO A 114 12.44 0.00 -18.83
N GLY A 115 11.20 -0.24 -18.40
CA GLY A 115 10.71 0.09 -17.08
C GLY A 115 10.23 1.55 -16.99
N PRO A 116 10.00 2.06 -15.77
CA PRO A 116 9.35 3.35 -15.55
C PRO A 116 10.17 4.57 -15.97
N HIS A 117 11.49 4.42 -16.07
CA HIS A 117 12.41 5.51 -16.35
C HIS A 117 13.36 5.08 -17.48
N PRO A 118 12.96 5.25 -18.76
CA PRO A 118 13.71 4.76 -19.91
C PRO A 118 15.18 5.21 -19.95
N VAL A 119 15.45 6.44 -19.50
CA VAL A 119 16.82 6.99 -19.38
C VAL A 119 17.76 6.07 -18.60
N ILE A 120 17.26 5.38 -17.56
CA ILE A 120 18.07 4.47 -16.74
C ILE A 120 18.50 3.26 -17.56
N ALA A 121 17.71 2.78 -18.52
CA ALA A 121 18.05 1.68 -19.42
C ALA A 121 18.98 2.10 -20.57
N GLU A 122 19.12 3.40 -20.82
CA GLU A 122 19.96 3.94 -21.91
C GLU A 122 21.38 4.31 -21.47
N ILE A 123 21.59 4.69 -20.20
CA ILE A 123 22.91 5.08 -19.67
C ILE A 123 23.92 3.93 -19.76
N ALA A 124 25.01 4.09 -20.49
CA ALA A 124 25.96 2.99 -20.72
C ALA A 124 26.69 2.54 -19.43
N ASP A 125 27.09 3.49 -18.58
CA ASP A 125 27.78 3.19 -17.32
C ASP A 125 26.78 2.70 -16.25
N LEU A 126 27.03 1.50 -15.72
CA LEU A 126 26.14 0.88 -14.75
C LEU A 126 26.06 1.67 -13.43
N ASN A 127 27.15 2.31 -13.01
CA ASN A 127 27.16 3.10 -11.79
C ASN A 127 26.36 4.40 -11.96
N ASP A 128 26.51 5.10 -13.08
CA ASP A 128 25.72 6.30 -13.39
C ASP A 128 24.22 5.96 -13.46
N ALA A 129 23.85 4.85 -14.13
CA ALA A 129 22.46 4.38 -14.19
C ALA A 129 21.90 4.06 -12.79
N THR A 130 22.70 3.37 -11.97
CA THR A 130 22.30 3.00 -10.59
C THR A 130 22.15 4.23 -9.70
N TRP A 131 23.04 5.20 -9.87
CA TRP A 131 23.02 6.44 -9.10
C TRP A 131 21.80 7.29 -9.43
N LEU A 132 21.50 7.47 -10.72
CA LEU A 132 20.27 8.15 -11.14
C LEU A 132 19.02 7.44 -10.62
N ALA A 133 18.96 6.11 -10.72
CA ALA A 133 17.85 5.32 -10.17
C ALA A 133 17.65 5.56 -8.66
N PHE A 134 18.75 5.57 -7.90
CA PHE A 134 18.72 5.84 -6.46
C PHE A 134 18.20 7.25 -6.15
N LEU A 135 18.68 8.26 -6.88
CA LEU A 135 18.27 9.65 -6.68
C LEU A 135 16.78 9.86 -7.00
N ILE A 136 16.27 9.27 -8.09
CA ILE A 136 14.83 9.32 -8.43
C ILE A 136 14.01 8.61 -7.35
N ALA A 137 14.42 7.44 -6.88
CA ALA A 137 13.70 6.72 -5.83
C ALA A 137 13.70 7.49 -4.49
N LEU A 138 14.79 8.18 -4.17
CA LEU A 138 14.91 9.01 -2.96
C LEU A 138 14.13 10.33 -3.09
N ALA A 139 14.14 10.94 -4.27
CA ALA A 139 13.55 12.23 -4.57
C ALA A 139 12.69 12.21 -5.84
N PRO A 140 11.54 11.50 -5.83
CA PRO A 140 10.68 11.41 -6.99
C PRO A 140 10.12 12.77 -7.43
N GLU A 141 9.99 13.73 -6.52
CA GLU A 141 9.58 15.10 -6.85
C GLU A 141 10.63 15.89 -7.66
N LEU A 142 11.87 15.39 -7.76
CA LEU A 142 12.95 15.98 -8.56
C LEU A 142 13.26 15.18 -9.83
N GLU A 143 12.44 14.19 -10.18
CA GLU A 143 12.71 13.27 -11.29
C GLU A 143 13.04 13.98 -12.61
N GLU A 144 12.28 15.00 -12.98
CA GLU A 144 12.48 15.77 -14.21
C GLU A 144 13.86 16.46 -14.21
N ALA A 145 14.20 17.14 -13.11
CA ALA A 145 15.48 17.83 -12.97
C ALA A 145 16.66 16.85 -12.93
N LEU A 146 16.53 15.72 -12.23
CA LEU A 146 17.56 14.67 -12.16
C LEU A 146 17.78 13.99 -13.52
N THR A 147 16.70 13.72 -14.25
CA THR A 147 16.76 13.12 -15.59
C THR A 147 17.41 14.06 -16.60
N ALA A 148 17.13 15.37 -16.52
CA ALA A 148 17.77 16.37 -17.36
C ALA A 148 19.26 16.54 -17.04
N ALA A 149 19.63 16.51 -15.75
CA ALA A 149 21.01 16.70 -15.30
C ALA A 149 21.90 15.45 -15.50
N GLN A 150 21.32 14.25 -15.46
CA GLN A 150 22.02 12.96 -15.49
C GLN A 150 23.29 12.95 -14.60
N PRO A 151 23.13 13.17 -13.27
CA PRO A 151 24.25 13.25 -12.35
C PRO A 151 25.11 11.98 -12.42
N ARG A 152 26.42 12.17 -12.48
CA ARG A 152 27.37 11.05 -12.58
C ARG A 152 27.71 10.50 -11.20
N TRP A 153 27.93 9.20 -11.15
CA TRP A 153 28.40 8.52 -9.94
C TRP A 153 29.77 9.01 -9.51
N ALA A 154 30.65 9.37 -10.46
CA ALA A 154 31.99 9.88 -10.15
C ALA A 154 31.97 11.14 -9.28
N ASP A 155 30.96 12.00 -9.48
CA ASP A 155 30.85 13.29 -8.80
C ASP A 155 30.26 13.14 -7.39
N LYS A 156 29.38 12.14 -7.19
CA LYS A 156 28.65 11.90 -5.93
C LYS A 156 27.98 13.17 -5.38
N ASP A 157 27.62 14.09 -6.26
CA ASP A 157 27.05 15.36 -5.86
C ASP A 157 25.61 15.17 -5.38
N ILE A 158 25.39 15.53 -4.12
CA ILE A 158 24.09 15.49 -3.44
C ILE A 158 23.62 16.89 -3.05
N SER A 159 24.35 17.94 -3.42
CA SER A 159 24.06 19.32 -3.03
C SER A 159 22.72 19.83 -3.56
N ALA A 160 22.26 19.29 -4.70
CA ALA A 160 20.95 19.57 -5.28
C ALA A 160 19.78 18.92 -4.50
N LEU A 161 20.04 17.96 -3.61
CA LEU A 161 19.00 17.35 -2.79
C LEU A 161 18.63 18.24 -1.59
N PRO A 162 17.36 18.24 -1.16
CA PRO A 162 16.97 18.82 0.11
C PRO A 162 17.77 18.22 1.28
N GLU A 163 18.07 19.02 2.30
CA GLU A 163 18.89 18.61 3.47
C GLU A 163 18.37 17.31 4.12
N ALA A 164 17.04 17.17 4.23
CA ALA A 164 16.39 15.98 4.77
C ALA A 164 16.73 14.68 4.00
N LYS A 165 17.04 14.78 2.70
CA LYS A 165 17.37 13.65 1.81
C LYS A 165 18.88 13.43 1.68
N GLN A 166 19.70 14.47 1.85
CA GLN A 166 21.15 14.35 1.85
C GLN A 166 21.66 13.34 2.89
N LYS A 167 21.02 13.27 4.06
CA LYS A 167 21.37 12.25 5.09
C LYS A 167 21.19 10.81 4.58
N ALA A 168 20.10 10.54 3.87
CA ALA A 168 19.84 9.22 3.28
C ALA A 168 20.81 8.93 2.14
N ALA A 169 21.13 9.93 1.30
CA ALA A 169 22.13 9.81 0.24
C ALA A 169 23.53 9.50 0.80
N ASN A 170 23.98 10.20 1.84
CA ASN A 170 25.23 9.90 2.53
C ASN A 170 25.25 8.48 3.13
N ALA A 171 24.13 8.02 3.70
CA ALA A 171 24.02 6.65 4.21
C ALA A 171 24.13 5.61 3.09
N TYR A 172 23.59 5.90 1.90
CA TYR A 172 23.73 5.06 0.72
C TYR A 172 25.17 5.02 0.22
N LEU A 173 25.83 6.18 0.09
CA LEU A 173 27.24 6.25 -0.30
C LEU A 173 28.13 5.45 0.64
N ALA A 174 27.93 5.56 1.97
CA ALA A 174 28.68 4.77 2.95
C ALA A 174 28.38 3.27 2.87
N TRP A 175 27.15 2.88 2.49
CA TRP A 175 26.79 1.48 2.26
C TRP A 175 27.50 0.91 1.03
N VAL A 176 27.52 1.66 -0.06
CA VAL A 176 28.24 1.31 -1.29
C VAL A 176 29.75 1.23 -1.06
N GLU A 177 30.32 2.20 -0.34
CA GLU A 177 31.75 2.24 -0.02
C GLU A 177 32.20 0.97 0.72
N ARG A 178 31.41 0.46 1.68
CA ARG A 178 31.70 -0.79 2.38
C ARG A 178 31.71 -2.02 1.47
N ALA A 179 30.99 -1.97 0.35
CA ALA A 179 30.97 -3.04 -0.65
C ALA A 179 32.00 -2.84 -1.77
N GLY A 180 32.62 -1.67 -1.86
CA GLY A 180 33.60 -1.29 -2.89
C GLY A 180 33.00 -0.67 -4.16
N SER A 181 31.79 -1.09 -4.58
CA SER A 181 31.07 -0.51 -5.73
C SER A 181 29.56 -0.68 -5.59
N GLN A 182 28.78 0.07 -6.39
CA GLN A 182 27.31 -0.09 -6.39
C GLN A 182 26.93 -1.48 -6.90
N GLU A 183 27.60 -1.94 -7.95
CA GLU A 183 27.40 -3.28 -8.50
C GLU A 183 27.67 -4.36 -7.45
N ALA A 184 28.79 -4.29 -6.73
CA ALA A 184 29.10 -5.26 -5.68
C ALA A 184 28.08 -5.23 -4.53
N ALA A 185 27.60 -4.03 -4.16
CA ALA A 185 26.60 -3.86 -3.11
C ALA A 185 25.25 -4.51 -3.47
N ILE A 186 24.84 -4.40 -4.74
CA ILE A 186 23.57 -4.93 -5.26
C ILE A 186 23.68 -6.41 -5.64
N MET A 187 24.75 -6.82 -6.32
CA MET A 187 24.92 -8.20 -6.79
C MET A 187 25.10 -9.17 -5.63
N GLY A 188 25.81 -8.75 -4.58
CA GLY A 188 26.02 -9.53 -3.38
C GLY A 188 26.85 -10.79 -3.63
N GLU A 189 26.36 -11.94 -3.15
CA GLU A 189 27.04 -13.22 -3.36
C GLU A 189 26.60 -13.86 -4.70
N ASP A 190 27.54 -14.52 -5.39
CA ASP A 190 27.28 -15.18 -6.69
C ASP A 190 26.18 -16.25 -6.62
N SER A 191 25.96 -16.85 -5.44
CA SER A 191 24.93 -17.87 -5.22
C SER A 191 23.50 -17.33 -5.17
N TRP A 192 23.32 -16.01 -5.16
CA TRP A 192 21.99 -15.41 -5.04
C TRP A 192 21.21 -15.48 -6.35
N THR A 193 20.06 -16.15 -6.30
CA THR A 193 18.99 -16.02 -7.30
C THR A 193 18.48 -14.58 -7.37
N PRO A 194 17.85 -14.12 -8.48
CA PRO A 194 17.25 -12.79 -8.57
C PRO A 194 16.31 -12.41 -7.41
N ALA A 195 15.46 -13.35 -6.99
CA ALA A 195 14.56 -13.18 -5.85
C ALA A 195 15.29 -12.95 -4.52
N ARG A 196 16.22 -13.87 -4.19
CA ARG A 196 17.06 -13.74 -2.99
C ARG A 196 17.90 -12.46 -3.00
N ARG A 197 18.38 -12.03 -4.17
CA ARG A 197 19.11 -10.77 -4.33
C ARG A 197 18.22 -9.59 -3.98
N PHE A 198 17.00 -9.53 -4.55
CA PHE A 198 16.03 -8.49 -4.23
C PHE A 198 15.79 -8.39 -2.72
N ASP A 199 15.44 -9.51 -2.07
CA ASP A 199 15.14 -9.53 -0.63
C ASP A 199 16.33 -9.07 0.22
N ARG A 200 17.53 -9.57 -0.07
CA ARG A 200 18.75 -9.22 0.69
C ARG A 200 19.17 -7.77 0.49
N VAL A 201 19.08 -7.25 -0.72
CA VAL A 201 19.41 -5.85 -0.99
C VAL A 201 18.36 -4.94 -0.37
N PHE A 202 17.07 -5.31 -0.45
CA PHE A 202 15.99 -4.56 0.19
C PHE A 202 16.19 -4.44 1.71
N GLU A 203 16.56 -5.54 2.38
CA GLU A 203 16.92 -5.56 3.81
C GLU A 203 18.12 -4.65 4.10
N ARG A 204 19.20 -4.76 3.31
CA ARG A 204 20.44 -3.98 3.49
C ARG A 204 20.26 -2.49 3.21
N LEU A 205 19.32 -2.14 2.34
CA LEU A 205 18.98 -0.76 2.01
C LEU A 205 18.11 -0.06 3.07
N ALA A 206 17.83 -0.68 4.23
CA ALA A 206 17.07 -0.09 5.35
C ALA A 206 17.81 1.10 6.03
N LEU A 207 18.20 2.10 5.23
CA LEU A 207 18.95 3.28 5.63
C LEU A 207 18.01 4.31 6.25
N SER A 208 18.54 5.13 7.16
CA SER A 208 17.78 6.23 7.75
C SER A 208 17.31 7.21 6.67
N GLY A 209 16.00 7.45 6.59
CA GLY A 209 15.40 8.32 5.57
C GLY A 209 15.14 7.64 4.22
N PHE A 210 15.50 6.37 4.05
CA PHE A 210 15.24 5.59 2.82
C PHE A 210 14.19 4.51 3.10
N GLY A 211 12.92 4.95 3.10
CA GLY A 211 11.78 4.12 3.49
C GLY A 211 11.49 2.95 2.54
N ARG A 212 10.53 2.10 2.92
CA ARG A 212 10.13 0.91 2.15
C ARG A 212 9.76 1.24 0.70
N THR A 213 8.95 2.28 0.47
CA THR A 213 8.54 2.68 -0.88
C THR A 213 9.73 3.00 -1.79
N ALA A 214 10.67 3.81 -1.30
CA ALA A 214 11.85 4.21 -2.08
C ALA A 214 12.79 3.02 -2.37
N ARG A 215 13.00 2.14 -1.37
CA ARG A 215 13.78 0.92 -1.55
C ARG A 215 13.18 -0.02 -2.59
N TYR A 216 11.87 -0.21 -2.51
CA TYR A 216 11.15 -1.08 -3.43
C TYR A 216 11.20 -0.51 -4.85
N GLU A 217 10.90 0.78 -5.01
CA GLU A 217 10.94 1.49 -6.31
C GLU A 217 12.33 1.43 -6.96
N LEU A 218 13.40 1.63 -6.19
CA LEU A 218 14.77 1.50 -6.69
C LEU A 218 15.03 0.12 -7.30
N LEU A 219 14.73 -0.94 -6.56
CA LEU A 219 15.04 -2.30 -6.99
C LEU A 219 14.15 -2.75 -8.17
N THR A 220 12.88 -2.37 -8.20
CA THR A 220 12.00 -2.67 -9.33
C THR A 220 12.38 -1.89 -10.58
N THR A 221 12.79 -0.64 -10.43
CA THR A 221 13.30 0.19 -11.54
C THR A 221 14.56 -0.43 -12.14
N LEU A 222 15.52 -0.81 -11.30
CA LEU A 222 16.76 -1.43 -11.74
C LEU A 222 16.54 -2.80 -12.41
N GLY A 223 15.62 -3.60 -11.89
CA GLY A 223 15.25 -4.89 -12.49
C GLY A 223 14.56 -4.73 -13.85
N SER A 224 13.55 -3.85 -13.94
CA SER A 224 12.79 -3.61 -15.18
C SER A 224 13.62 -2.91 -16.27
N ALA A 225 14.58 -2.07 -15.88
CA ALA A 225 15.56 -1.49 -16.79
C ALA A 225 16.65 -2.48 -17.25
N GLY A 226 16.62 -3.74 -16.76
CA GLY A 226 17.58 -4.78 -17.12
C GLY A 226 18.99 -4.54 -16.58
N ARG A 227 19.16 -3.68 -15.56
CA ARG A 227 20.47 -3.33 -14.99
C ARG A 227 21.03 -4.36 -14.03
N TYR A 228 20.14 -5.01 -13.29
CA TYR A 228 20.49 -6.09 -12.37
C TYR A 228 19.46 -7.21 -12.44
N PRO A 229 19.85 -8.47 -12.19
CA PRO A 229 18.90 -9.58 -12.09
C PRO A 229 18.17 -9.47 -10.74
N LEU A 230 17.10 -8.70 -10.70
CA LEU A 230 16.29 -8.41 -9.52
C LEU A 230 14.84 -8.80 -9.80
N ASP A 231 14.25 -9.55 -8.88
CA ASP A 231 12.86 -9.99 -9.00
C ASP A 231 12.17 -9.96 -7.63
N ALA A 232 11.05 -9.26 -7.53
CA ALA A 232 10.32 -9.13 -6.29
C ALA A 232 9.37 -10.33 -6.10
N GLN A 233 9.54 -11.06 -4.99
CA GLN A 233 8.69 -12.22 -4.65
C GLN A 233 7.79 -11.98 -3.41
N SER A 234 7.93 -10.82 -2.79
CA SER A 234 7.09 -10.35 -1.70
C SER A 234 6.92 -8.82 -1.80
N PRO A 235 5.74 -8.27 -1.47
CA PRO A 235 5.56 -6.83 -1.37
C PRO A 235 6.41 -6.18 -0.26
N GLN A 236 6.95 -6.94 0.70
CA GLN A 236 7.71 -6.38 1.83
C GLN A 236 6.89 -5.36 2.64
N PHE A 237 5.71 -5.77 3.14
CA PHE A 237 4.81 -4.87 3.87
C PHE A 237 5.40 -4.40 5.22
N VAL A 238 5.22 -3.11 5.52
CA VAL A 238 5.67 -2.46 6.77
C VAL A 238 4.57 -1.59 7.36
N GLU A 239 4.67 -1.25 8.63
CA GLU A 239 3.70 -0.34 9.25
C GLU A 239 3.76 1.07 8.63
N ASP A 240 2.62 1.76 8.64
CA ASP A 240 2.45 3.15 8.17
C ASP A 240 2.87 3.46 6.72
N ASP A 241 2.94 2.45 5.86
CA ASP A 241 3.17 2.60 4.41
C ASP A 241 1.86 2.56 3.61
N ALA A 242 1.74 3.37 2.55
CA ALA A 242 0.51 3.52 1.77
C ALA A 242 0.06 2.22 1.11
N THR A 243 0.99 1.47 0.52
CA THR A 243 0.72 0.17 -0.10
C THR A 243 0.30 -0.85 0.96
N THR A 244 0.94 -0.85 2.13
CA THR A 244 0.56 -1.74 3.22
C THR A 244 -0.85 -1.42 3.74
N LEU A 245 -1.21 -0.14 3.90
CA LEU A 245 -2.56 0.27 4.26
C LEU A 245 -3.58 -0.11 3.19
N ALA A 246 -3.22 -0.03 1.91
CA ALA A 246 -4.04 -0.50 0.79
C ALA A 246 -4.31 -2.00 0.90
N ALA A 247 -3.25 -2.80 1.09
CA ALA A 247 -3.33 -4.24 1.25
C ALA A 247 -4.19 -4.63 2.46
N LYS A 248 -3.96 -4.02 3.64
CA LYS A 248 -4.75 -4.29 4.86
C LYS A 248 -6.25 -4.07 4.61
N ARG A 249 -6.59 -3.03 3.84
CA ARG A 249 -7.98 -2.73 3.45
C ARG A 249 -8.53 -3.74 2.47
N LEU A 250 -7.77 -4.08 1.42
CA LEU A 250 -8.22 -4.95 0.35
C LEU A 250 -8.39 -6.40 0.83
N PHE A 251 -7.43 -6.90 1.59
CA PHE A 251 -7.37 -8.28 2.05
C PHE A 251 -7.94 -8.50 3.45
N VAL A 252 -8.33 -7.45 4.18
CA VAL A 252 -8.95 -7.53 5.52
C VAL A 252 -8.10 -8.37 6.49
N SER A 253 -6.80 -8.06 6.56
CA SER A 253 -5.87 -8.67 7.51
C SER A 253 -4.97 -7.59 8.11
N GLY A 254 -4.74 -7.66 9.42
CA GLY A 254 -3.69 -6.90 10.10
C GLY A 254 -2.42 -7.72 10.35
N ASP A 255 -2.50 -9.05 10.21
CA ASP A 255 -1.35 -9.95 10.36
C ASP A 255 -0.52 -9.95 9.08
N ARG A 256 0.78 -9.64 9.21
CA ARG A 256 1.69 -9.48 8.06
C ARG A 256 1.83 -10.76 7.24
N THR A 257 2.00 -11.91 7.90
CA THR A 257 2.19 -13.20 7.21
C THR A 257 0.95 -13.57 6.39
N LEU A 258 -0.24 -13.40 6.97
CA LEU A 258 -1.50 -13.62 6.27
C LEU A 258 -1.71 -12.60 5.15
N LEU A 259 -1.29 -11.35 5.35
CA LEU A 259 -1.39 -10.30 4.36
C LEU A 259 -0.52 -10.58 3.14
N GLU A 260 0.75 -10.96 3.33
CA GLU A 260 1.66 -11.36 2.26
C GLU A 260 1.18 -12.60 1.52
N ARG A 261 0.65 -13.59 2.25
CA ARG A 261 0.09 -14.80 1.63
C ARG A 261 -1.09 -14.47 0.73
N ARG A 262 -2.05 -13.66 1.21
CA ARG A 262 -3.22 -13.24 0.41
C ARG A 262 -2.83 -12.37 -0.78
N ALA A 263 -1.84 -11.50 -0.61
CA ALA A 263 -1.30 -10.70 -1.70
C ALA A 263 -0.71 -11.60 -2.80
N ARG A 264 0.05 -12.64 -2.43
CA ARG A 264 0.58 -13.62 -3.39
C ARG A 264 -0.51 -14.45 -4.06
N GLU A 265 -1.47 -14.96 -3.29
CA GLU A 265 -2.63 -15.70 -3.82
C GLU A 265 -3.40 -14.85 -4.84
N PHE A 266 -3.59 -13.56 -4.57
CA PHE A 266 -4.23 -12.64 -5.50
C PHE A 266 -3.36 -12.35 -6.74
N ALA A 267 -2.06 -12.10 -6.57
CA ALA A 267 -1.15 -11.87 -7.68
C ALA A 267 -1.08 -13.08 -8.63
N GLU A 268 -1.00 -14.29 -8.07
CA GLU A 268 -1.01 -15.53 -8.84
C GLU A 268 -2.33 -15.70 -9.61
N ALA A 269 -3.47 -15.50 -8.95
CA ALA A 269 -4.78 -15.58 -9.60
C ALA A 269 -4.98 -14.52 -10.70
N ALA A 270 -4.33 -13.36 -10.56
CA ALA A 270 -4.41 -12.25 -11.50
C ALA A 270 -3.33 -12.29 -12.59
N ASP A 271 -2.43 -13.28 -12.57
CA ASP A 271 -1.24 -13.37 -13.43
C ASP A 271 -0.36 -12.11 -13.39
N LEU A 272 -0.09 -11.63 -12.18
CA LEU A 272 0.64 -10.39 -11.92
C LEU A 272 2.02 -10.64 -11.32
N PRO A 273 3.06 -9.94 -11.80
CA PRO A 273 4.28 -9.76 -11.03
C PRO A 273 3.98 -9.09 -9.67
N ILE A 274 4.64 -9.53 -8.61
CA ILE A 274 4.44 -8.94 -7.26
C ILE A 274 4.82 -7.46 -7.24
N ALA A 275 5.79 -7.04 -8.04
CA ALA A 275 6.13 -5.63 -8.21
C ALA A 275 4.96 -4.80 -8.80
N ALA A 276 4.21 -5.36 -9.75
CA ALA A 276 3.04 -4.70 -10.32
C ALA A 276 1.91 -4.59 -9.29
N LEU A 277 1.70 -5.64 -8.49
CA LEU A 277 0.74 -5.60 -7.38
C LEU A 277 1.10 -4.49 -6.38
N ASP A 278 2.37 -4.36 -6.01
CA ASP A 278 2.83 -3.33 -5.07
C ASP A 278 2.50 -1.92 -5.55
N HIS A 279 2.89 -1.61 -6.79
CA HIS A 279 2.69 -0.30 -7.38
C HIS A 279 1.21 -0.03 -7.63
N GLY A 280 0.45 -1.02 -8.14
CA GLY A 280 -0.99 -0.89 -8.38
C GLY A 280 -1.77 -0.63 -7.09
N LEU A 281 -1.40 -1.29 -5.97
CA LEU A 281 -1.98 -1.01 -4.65
C LEU A 281 -1.69 0.42 -4.16
N LYS A 282 -0.48 0.94 -4.39
CA LYS A 282 -0.10 2.32 -4.07
C LYS A 282 -0.95 3.33 -4.85
N VAL A 283 -1.03 3.17 -6.17
CA VAL A 283 -1.83 4.02 -7.08
C VAL A 283 -3.31 3.95 -6.71
N TRP A 284 -3.81 2.74 -6.45
CA TRP A 284 -5.19 2.53 -6.04
C TRP A 284 -5.51 3.21 -4.70
N ALA A 285 -4.60 3.20 -3.73
CA ALA A 285 -4.87 3.82 -2.43
C ALA A 285 -4.64 5.33 -2.37
N THR A 286 -4.02 5.93 -3.39
CA THR A 286 -3.69 7.35 -3.44
C THR A 286 -4.84 8.15 -4.06
N PRO A 287 -5.54 9.01 -3.30
CA PRO A 287 -6.62 9.81 -3.83
C PRO A 287 -6.10 10.83 -4.85
N GLY A 288 -6.79 10.96 -5.99
CA GLY A 288 -6.41 11.87 -7.06
C GLY A 288 -5.37 11.32 -8.03
N GLU A 289 -4.75 10.18 -7.72
CA GLU A 289 -3.88 9.49 -8.68
C GLU A 289 -4.71 9.01 -9.87
N HIS A 290 -4.30 9.41 -11.07
CA HIS A 290 -4.99 9.08 -12.30
C HIS A 290 -4.90 7.58 -12.57
N VAL A 291 -6.03 6.97 -12.88
CA VAL A 291 -6.13 5.60 -13.37
C VAL A 291 -6.94 5.67 -14.65
N ASP A 292 -6.37 5.15 -15.73
CA ASP A 292 -7.06 5.05 -17.01
C ASP A 292 -8.07 3.90 -16.93
N LEU A 293 -9.35 4.27 -16.90
CA LEU A 293 -10.47 3.32 -16.88
C LEU A 293 -10.98 3.01 -18.29
N THR A 294 -10.38 3.61 -19.33
CA THR A 294 -10.75 3.40 -20.73
C THR A 294 -9.98 2.24 -21.36
N ALA A 295 -8.82 1.88 -20.80
CA ALA A 295 -8.07 0.71 -21.19
C ALA A 295 -8.72 -0.56 -20.65
N ASP A 296 -8.82 -1.59 -21.50
CA ASP A 296 -9.29 -2.90 -21.07
C ASP A 296 -8.34 -3.48 -20.02
N PRO A 297 -8.86 -3.99 -18.88
CA PRO A 297 -8.02 -4.61 -17.87
C PRO A 297 -7.38 -5.89 -18.43
N LEU A 298 -6.17 -6.21 -17.95
CA LEU A 298 -5.52 -7.46 -18.32
C LEU A 298 -6.44 -8.66 -18.02
N PRO A 299 -6.51 -9.68 -18.90
CA PRO A 299 -7.45 -10.79 -18.74
C PRO A 299 -7.35 -11.51 -17.39
N GLY A 300 -6.13 -11.73 -16.88
CA GLY A 300 -5.90 -12.30 -15.55
C GLY A 300 -6.47 -11.43 -14.44
N VAL A 301 -6.24 -10.12 -14.49
CA VAL A 301 -6.78 -9.14 -13.54
C VAL A 301 -8.30 -9.09 -13.59
N ALA A 302 -8.88 -9.02 -14.80
CA ALA A 302 -10.33 -9.00 -15.01
C ALA A 302 -10.99 -10.25 -14.44
N SER A 303 -10.41 -11.42 -14.70
CA SER A 303 -10.87 -12.71 -14.19
C SER A 303 -10.78 -12.80 -12.67
N ALA A 304 -9.62 -12.45 -12.08
CA ALA A 304 -9.41 -12.47 -10.64
C ALA A 304 -10.36 -11.51 -9.90
N LEU A 305 -10.66 -10.36 -10.51
CA LEU A 305 -11.58 -9.36 -9.97
C LEU A 305 -13.04 -9.62 -10.35
N ARG A 306 -13.35 -10.55 -11.24
CA ARG A 306 -14.71 -10.81 -11.73
C ARG A 306 -15.38 -9.55 -12.26
N ILE A 307 -14.63 -8.78 -13.04
CA ILE A 307 -15.11 -7.61 -13.77
C ILE A 307 -15.12 -7.95 -15.26
N GLY A 308 -16.24 -7.68 -15.93
CA GLY A 308 -16.54 -8.14 -17.29
C GLY A 308 -18.00 -8.53 -17.46
#